data_AF-A0A5J4XAF7-F1
#
_entry.id   AF-A0A5J4XAF7-F1
#
_cell.length_a   1.000
_cell.length_b   1.000
_cell.length_c   1.000
_cell.angle_alpha   90.00
_cell.angle_beta   90.00
_cell.angle_gamma   90.00
#
_symmetry.space_group_name_H-M   'P 1'
#
loop_
_entity.id
_entity.type
_entity.pdbx_description
1 polymer ?
#
loop_
_entity_poly.entity_id
_entity_poly.type
_entity_poly.pdbx_seq_one_letter_code
_entity_poly.pdbx_strand_id
1 'polypeptide(L)'
;MLPANVGLVKTCHSGLHSYCNKNGYRLPNNRCVKCIVLDNFKIDIFAQVYKHKSFENDPMQTYLVQNRGVGPNTCIRETKNNVRETLKYETISDQANMTHLANLRDILESWNVVIELPYAEFEKLKITRAFGQQITNDGIIDKMNNELVQACVDGLMNLTIHNYPQPIAMEVSLLSFFCGIYGITNEQIRAQGLQNICKFNTLTPNAEKNYGQALSQGERKPNAWILTKIFKYHNKEYYEQTIKPLLKKNYVAKKLEKQIHINQTLTPNKIDLSDDFKLLNMQEKAANGEYENEEQFVMDLTRLLKYYEGETEYIYVIKGYGANCDTQVLHHKLERTEHKQLEKINTNFKTKKIDEKTSETKESTPAKRLTAKHIFKKYASKFAKKRCKFISEDPKILSIFQGYKYKRLENEETNYDYLQIYLDLIKETIAAGDERVYEYFLNWIAWLIQNPGKKSRAAIILQ
;
A
#
# COMPACT_ATOMS: atom_id res chain seq x y z
N MET A 1 17.82 -10.19 35.87
CA MET A 1 18.86 -11.10 35.32
C MET A 1 18.52 -11.44 33.87
N LEU A 2 19.51 -11.73 33.04
CA LEU A 2 19.31 -12.21 31.66
C LEU A 2 19.00 -13.73 31.69
N PRO A 3 18.04 -14.22 30.88
CA PRO A 3 17.81 -15.66 30.73
C PRO A 3 19.05 -16.41 30.22
N ALA A 4 19.19 -17.69 30.59
CA ALA A 4 20.34 -18.52 30.22
C ALA A 4 20.47 -18.75 28.69
N ASN A 5 19.38 -18.58 27.95
CA ASN A 5 19.30 -18.71 26.51
C ASN A 5 19.37 -17.35 25.78
N VAL A 6 20.10 -16.37 26.31
CA VAL A 6 20.46 -15.13 25.60
C VAL A 6 21.90 -15.24 25.12
N GLY A 7 22.15 -14.88 23.85
CA GLY A 7 23.51 -14.83 23.32
C GLY A 7 24.25 -13.60 23.83
N LEU A 8 25.41 -13.75 24.45
CA LEU A 8 26.16 -12.67 25.08
C LEU A 8 27.55 -12.49 24.45
N VAL A 9 27.86 -11.24 24.12
CA VAL A 9 29.18 -10.80 23.65
C VAL A 9 29.61 -9.60 24.48
N LYS A 10 30.80 -9.65 25.08
CA LYS A 10 31.38 -8.50 25.75
C LYS A 10 32.00 -7.57 24.73
N THR A 11 31.71 -6.29 24.87
CA THR A 11 32.30 -5.23 24.03
C THR A 11 33.72 -4.90 24.48
N CYS A 12 34.46 -4.29 23.57
CA CYS A 12 35.80 -3.74 23.79
C CYS A 12 35.93 -2.75 24.96
N HIS A 13 34.85 -2.09 25.38
CA HIS A 13 34.83 -1.13 26.49
C HIS A 13 34.04 -1.66 27.70
N SER A 14 34.04 -2.97 27.91
CA SER A 14 33.39 -3.63 29.04
C SER A 14 31.86 -3.51 29.10
N GLY A 15 31.17 -3.10 28.03
CA GLY A 15 29.72 -3.26 27.88
C GLY A 15 29.33 -4.67 27.43
N LEU A 16 28.03 -4.98 27.41
CA LEU A 16 27.47 -6.29 27.05
C LEU A 16 26.50 -6.15 25.88
N HIS A 17 26.70 -6.91 24.81
CA HIS A 17 25.74 -7.10 23.74
C HIS A 17 24.94 -8.37 24.01
N SER A 18 23.61 -8.24 24.08
CA SER A 18 22.69 -9.37 24.25
C SER A 18 21.90 -9.62 22.98
N TYR A 19 21.93 -10.85 22.49
CA TYR A 19 21.22 -11.30 21.32
C TYR A 19 20.02 -12.15 21.72
N CYS A 20 18.86 -11.82 21.18
CA CYS A 20 17.59 -12.48 21.48
C CYS A 20 16.75 -12.66 20.21
N ASN A 21 15.69 -13.47 20.31
CA ASN A 21 14.67 -13.60 19.28
C ASN A 21 13.71 -12.39 19.37
N LYS A 22 13.54 -11.65 18.27
CA LYS A 22 12.63 -10.49 18.21
C LYS A 22 11.15 -10.86 18.22
N ASN A 23 10.79 -12.07 17.79
CA ASN A 23 9.39 -12.51 17.69
C ASN A 23 8.44 -11.46 17.03
N GLY A 24 8.89 -10.83 15.94
CA GLY A 24 8.12 -9.82 15.20
C GLY A 24 8.15 -8.38 15.75
N TYR A 25 8.96 -8.08 16.77
CA TYR A 25 9.08 -6.73 17.32
C TYR A 25 9.76 -5.75 16.34
N ARG A 26 9.05 -4.67 15.96
CA ARG A 26 9.52 -3.68 14.98
C ARG A 26 10.48 -2.65 15.59
N LEU A 27 11.71 -3.05 15.90
CA LEU A 27 12.77 -2.09 16.23
C LEU A 27 13.22 -1.35 14.96
N PRO A 28 13.18 0.00 14.91
CA PRO A 28 13.45 0.78 13.71
C PRO A 28 14.91 0.72 13.23
N ASN A 29 15.83 0.28 14.09
CA ASN A 29 17.21 -0.03 13.75
C ASN A 29 17.75 -1.07 14.75
N ASN A 30 18.69 -1.92 14.33
CA ASN A 30 19.49 -2.76 15.24
C ASN A 30 20.55 -1.94 16.00
N ARG A 31 20.78 -0.68 15.63
CA ARG A 31 21.62 0.24 16.40
C ARG A 31 20.89 0.70 17.66
N CYS A 32 21.36 0.17 18.78
CA CYS A 32 21.37 0.81 20.10
C CYS A 32 20.01 1.27 20.61
N VAL A 33 19.21 0.33 21.12
CA VAL A 33 18.42 0.65 22.30
C VAL A 33 19.29 0.29 23.48
N LYS A 34 19.86 1.28 24.16
CA LYS A 34 20.44 1.09 25.49
C LYS A 34 19.29 0.78 26.42
N CYS A 35 18.97 -0.49 26.60
CA CYS A 35 17.80 -0.89 27.35
C CYS A 35 18.05 -0.81 28.86
N ILE A 36 19.28 -1.04 29.31
CA ILE A 36 19.64 -1.07 30.74
C ILE A 36 21.03 -0.48 30.96
N VAL A 37 21.12 0.43 31.94
CA VAL A 37 22.37 0.89 32.56
C VAL A 37 22.37 0.34 33.99
N LEU A 38 23.28 -0.58 34.30
CA LEU A 38 23.58 -1.03 35.66
C LEU A 38 24.90 -0.39 36.11
N ASP A 39 25.14 -0.35 37.42
CA ASP A 39 26.35 0.27 38.00
C ASP A 39 27.66 -0.28 37.41
N ASN A 40 27.66 -1.54 36.96
CA ASN A 40 28.84 -2.25 36.48
C ASN A 40 28.87 -2.52 34.96
N PHE A 41 27.73 -2.47 34.25
CA PHE A 41 27.63 -2.84 32.83
C PHE A 41 26.50 -2.11 32.10
N LYS A 42 26.70 -1.83 30.80
CA LYS A 42 25.66 -1.35 29.87
C LYS A 42 25.26 -2.47 28.94
N ILE A 43 23.95 -2.71 28.79
CA ILE A 43 23.43 -3.79 27.95
C ILE A 43 22.77 -3.22 26.69
N ASP A 44 23.33 -3.57 25.53
CA ASP A 44 22.76 -3.28 24.22
C ASP A 44 22.06 -4.54 23.68
N ILE A 45 20.77 -4.43 23.31
CA ILE A 45 20.02 -5.56 22.77
C ILE A 45 20.09 -5.59 21.24
N PHE A 46 20.54 -6.72 20.69
CA PHE A 46 20.61 -7.03 19.26
C PHE A 46 19.66 -8.17 18.88
N ALA A 47 19.20 -8.17 17.63
CA ALA A 47 18.49 -9.31 17.05
C ALA A 47 19.47 -10.38 16.57
N GLN A 48 19.21 -11.65 16.91
CA GLN A 48 19.87 -12.79 16.28
C GLN A 48 19.45 -12.94 14.81
N VAL A 49 20.33 -13.55 14.02
CA VAL A 49 20.07 -14.05 12.66
C VAL A 49 20.03 -15.58 12.72
N TYR A 50 19.02 -16.20 12.10
CA TYR A 50 18.99 -17.66 11.92
C TYR A 50 20.09 -18.09 10.94
N LYS A 51 20.86 -19.13 11.27
CA LYS A 51 21.87 -19.72 10.38
C LYS A 51 21.27 -20.24 9.06
N HIS A 52 19.99 -20.62 9.07
CA HIS A 52 19.26 -21.14 7.93
C HIS A 52 17.91 -20.45 7.80
N LYS A 53 17.51 -20.11 6.57
CA LYS A 53 16.10 -19.94 6.24
C LYS A 53 15.53 -21.27 5.82
N SER A 54 14.42 -21.69 6.43
CA SER A 54 13.53 -22.66 5.82
C SER A 54 12.53 -21.93 4.93
N PHE A 55 12.50 -22.28 3.65
CA PHE A 55 11.41 -21.92 2.77
C PHE A 55 10.40 -23.05 2.83
N GLU A 56 9.20 -22.79 3.35
CA GLU A 56 8.09 -23.77 3.37
C GLU A 56 7.78 -24.40 1.99
N ASN A 57 8.26 -23.78 0.89
CA ASN A 57 7.95 -24.21 -0.47
C ASN A 57 9.14 -24.83 -1.24
N ASP A 58 10.34 -24.95 -0.66
CA ASP A 58 11.45 -25.70 -1.28
C ASP A 58 12.52 -26.08 -0.22
N PRO A 59 12.59 -27.35 0.21
CA PRO A 59 13.53 -27.80 1.23
C PRO A 59 15.00 -27.86 0.76
N MET A 60 15.33 -27.60 -0.51
CA MET A 60 16.70 -27.70 -1.02
C MET A 60 17.49 -26.38 -1.13
N GLN A 61 16.89 -25.21 -0.93
CA GLN A 61 17.62 -23.93 -1.02
C GLN A 61 17.98 -23.35 0.34
N THR A 62 19.17 -23.70 0.85
CA THR A 62 19.77 -23.09 2.05
C THR A 62 20.82 -22.04 1.66
N TYR A 63 20.44 -20.77 1.61
CA TYR A 63 21.42 -19.67 1.51
C TYR A 63 21.76 -19.09 2.90
N LEU A 64 23.06 -18.91 3.16
CA LEU A 64 23.61 -18.21 4.33
C LEU A 64 23.29 -16.70 4.22
N VAL A 65 22.32 -16.21 5.00
CA VAL A 65 22.07 -14.77 5.14
C VAL A 65 22.69 -14.30 6.45
N GLN A 66 23.76 -13.52 6.39
CA GLN A 66 24.42 -12.94 7.56
C GLN A 66 24.05 -11.44 7.63
N ASN A 67 23.17 -11.04 8.55
CA ASN A 67 23.09 -9.61 8.88
C ASN A 67 24.37 -9.22 9.64
N ARG A 68 24.94 -8.05 9.31
CA ARG A 68 26.17 -7.50 9.93
C ARG A 68 25.96 -7.17 11.43
N GLY A 69 25.95 -8.20 12.28
CA GLY A 69 26.16 -8.09 13.72
C GLY A 69 27.65 -8.24 14.05
N VAL A 70 28.10 -7.72 15.19
CA VAL A 70 29.49 -7.89 15.64
C VAL A 70 29.66 -9.32 16.13
N GLY A 71 30.36 -10.14 15.33
CA GLY A 71 30.60 -11.54 15.65
C GLY A 71 31.69 -11.72 16.71
N PRO A 72 31.76 -12.91 17.33
CA PRO A 72 32.87 -13.30 18.18
C PRO A 72 34.21 -13.12 17.43
N ASN A 73 35.25 -12.62 18.12
CA ASN A 73 36.57 -12.27 17.57
C ASN A 73 36.65 -11.03 16.66
N THR A 74 35.58 -10.22 16.56
CA THR A 74 35.69 -8.92 15.90
C THR A 74 36.66 -8.02 16.66
N CYS A 75 37.50 -7.28 15.94
CA CYS A 75 38.44 -6.31 16.51
C CYS A 75 38.11 -4.91 15.98
N ILE A 76 38.23 -3.91 16.83
CA ILE A 76 38.23 -2.51 16.41
C ILE A 76 39.61 -1.90 16.67
N ARG A 77 40.00 -0.95 15.82
CA ARG A 77 41.21 -0.15 16.02
C ARG A 77 40.80 1.22 16.51
N GLU A 78 41.29 1.60 17.68
CA GLU A 78 41.11 2.94 18.23
C GLU A 78 42.47 3.58 18.44
N THR A 79 42.55 4.89 18.27
CA THR A 79 43.76 5.65 18.59
C THR A 79 43.48 6.42 19.87
N LYS A 80 44.19 6.10 20.95
CA LYS A 80 44.09 6.78 22.24
C LYS A 80 45.49 7.26 22.62
N ASN A 81 45.63 8.54 22.98
CA ASN A 81 46.92 9.16 23.30
C ASN A 81 48.04 8.91 22.25
N ASN A 82 47.72 9.04 20.96
CA ASN A 82 48.62 8.77 19.83
C ASN A 82 49.16 7.32 19.71
N VAL A 83 48.63 6.38 20.50
CA VAL A 83 48.93 4.95 20.38
C VAL A 83 47.73 4.27 19.72
N ARG A 84 47.99 3.45 18.69
CA ARG A 84 46.97 2.60 18.06
C ARG A 84 46.78 1.35 18.92
N GLU A 85 45.61 1.22 19.52
CA GLU A 85 45.19 0.06 20.28
C GLU A 85 44.21 -0.79 19.44
N THR A 86 44.39 -2.10 19.48
CA THR A 86 43.43 -3.05 18.89
C THR A 86 42.62 -3.66 20.02
N LEU A 87 41.34 -3.27 20.12
CA LEU A 87 40.44 -3.79 21.13
C LEU A 87 39.60 -4.93 20.55
N LYS A 88 39.41 -5.99 21.33
CA LYS A 88 38.70 -7.20 20.91
C LYS A 88 37.36 -7.33 21.61
N TYR A 89 36.38 -7.88 20.90
CA TYR A 89 35.14 -8.34 21.49
C TYR A 89 35.35 -9.74 22.07
N GLU A 90 34.89 -9.98 23.30
CA GLU A 90 35.04 -11.28 23.97
C GLU A 90 33.71 -12.05 23.89
N THR A 91 33.79 -13.31 23.46
CA THR A 91 32.64 -14.20 23.43
C THR A 91 32.34 -14.68 24.85
N ILE A 92 31.15 -14.39 25.36
CA ILE A 92 30.71 -14.90 26.69
C ILE A 92 29.93 -16.20 26.55
N SER A 93 29.19 -16.38 25.45
CA SER A 93 28.41 -17.59 25.16
C SER A 93 28.54 -17.98 23.68
N ASP A 94 28.40 -19.27 23.35
CA ASP A 94 28.44 -19.79 21.97
C ASP A 94 27.17 -19.48 21.15
N GLN A 95 26.88 -18.18 21.03
CA GLN A 95 25.70 -17.64 20.37
C GLN A 95 25.54 -18.13 18.94
N ALA A 96 26.65 -18.35 18.22
CA ALA A 96 26.63 -18.77 16.82
C ALA A 96 25.98 -20.14 16.62
N ASN A 97 25.85 -20.94 17.68
CA ASN A 97 25.27 -22.28 17.67
C ASN A 97 23.96 -22.39 18.47
N MET A 98 23.46 -21.31 19.08
CA MET A 98 22.20 -21.33 19.83
C MET A 98 20.98 -21.34 18.89
N THR A 99 20.16 -22.38 18.99
CA THR A 99 18.96 -22.59 18.16
C THR A 99 17.65 -22.08 18.79
N HIS A 100 17.65 -21.74 20.09
CA HIS A 100 16.46 -21.35 20.85
C HIS A 100 16.71 -20.15 21.77
N LEU A 101 17.05 -19.00 21.18
CA LEU A 101 17.23 -17.79 21.98
C LEU A 101 15.94 -17.33 22.65
N ALA A 102 16.08 -16.74 23.84
CA ALA A 102 15.00 -16.11 24.57
C ALA A 102 14.29 -15.04 23.72
N ASN A 103 12.98 -14.98 23.88
CA ASN A 103 12.14 -13.98 23.25
C ASN A 103 12.37 -12.61 23.92
N LEU A 104 12.55 -11.57 23.11
CA LEU A 104 12.70 -10.19 23.57
C LEU A 104 11.54 -9.76 24.48
N ARG A 105 10.31 -10.18 24.17
CA ARG A 105 9.13 -9.86 24.98
C ARG A 105 9.27 -10.41 26.40
N ASP A 106 9.62 -11.67 26.53
CA ASP A 106 9.77 -12.36 27.81
C ASP A 106 10.92 -11.75 28.64
N ILE A 107 12.01 -11.36 27.96
CA ILE A 107 13.12 -10.63 28.60
C ILE A 107 12.64 -9.28 29.15
N LEU A 108 11.92 -8.49 28.35
CA LEU A 108 11.41 -7.18 28.76
C LEU A 108 10.36 -7.28 29.88
N GLU A 109 9.46 -8.26 29.81
CA GLU A 109 8.48 -8.56 30.86
C GLU A 109 9.19 -8.96 32.17
N SER A 110 10.24 -9.81 32.09
CA SER A 110 11.05 -10.17 33.28
C SER A 110 11.79 -8.99 33.91
N TRP A 111 12.01 -7.92 33.15
CA TRP A 111 12.65 -6.68 33.61
C TRP A 111 11.65 -5.59 33.98
N ASN A 112 10.35 -5.89 33.88
CA ASN A 112 9.26 -4.93 34.04
C ASN A 112 9.41 -3.71 33.12
N VAL A 113 9.99 -3.91 31.92
CA VAL A 113 10.17 -2.87 30.91
C VAL A 113 9.01 -2.94 29.92
N VAL A 114 8.10 -1.99 30.02
CA VAL A 114 6.98 -1.83 29.08
C VAL A 114 7.45 -0.99 27.89
N ILE A 115 7.66 -1.63 26.73
CA ILE A 115 7.80 -0.91 25.46
C ILE A 115 6.39 -0.76 24.87
N GLU A 116 5.58 0.11 25.44
CA GLU A 116 4.33 0.53 24.81
C GLU A 116 4.57 1.86 24.13
N LEU A 117 4.60 1.85 22.79
CA LEU A 117 4.49 3.09 22.04
C LEU A 117 3.00 3.31 21.78
N PRO A 118 2.35 4.31 22.39
CA PRO A 118 0.92 4.53 22.23
C PRO A 118 0.56 4.62 20.74
N TYR A 119 -0.54 4.00 20.33
CA TYR A 119 -0.94 3.95 18.92
C TYR A 119 -1.01 5.35 18.27
N ALA A 120 -1.44 6.35 19.04
CA ALA A 120 -1.47 7.74 18.59
C ALA A 120 -0.07 8.31 18.30
N GLU A 121 0.93 7.96 19.10
CA GLU A 121 2.33 8.35 18.89
C GLU A 121 2.94 7.61 17.69
N PHE A 122 2.58 6.33 17.51
CA PHE A 122 2.96 5.53 16.34
C PHE A 122 2.40 6.14 15.04
N GLU A 123 1.12 6.51 15.00
CA GLU A 123 0.51 7.13 13.82
C GLU A 123 1.13 8.51 13.55
N LYS A 124 1.43 9.32 14.58
CA LYS A 124 2.19 10.59 14.40
C LYS A 124 3.57 10.35 13.78
N LEU A 125 4.34 9.38 14.28
CA LEU A 125 5.66 9.06 13.75
C LEU A 125 5.60 8.50 12.33
N LYS A 126 4.61 7.66 12.03
CA LYS A 126 4.36 7.10 10.70
C LYS A 126 4.02 8.19 9.67
N ILE A 127 3.14 9.12 10.03
CA ILE A 127 2.80 10.29 9.21
C ILE A 127 4.04 11.18 9.00
N THR A 128 4.81 11.41 10.07
CA THR A 128 6.05 12.20 10.00
C THR A 128 7.10 11.56 9.10
N ARG A 129 7.22 10.22 9.13
CA ARG A 129 8.09 9.47 8.21
C ARG A 129 7.58 9.53 6.77
N ALA A 130 6.26 9.50 6.56
CA ALA A 130 5.66 9.62 5.24
C ALA A 130 5.90 11.00 4.59
N PHE A 131 5.92 12.09 5.38
CA PHE A 131 6.32 13.42 4.90
C PHE A 131 7.79 13.46 4.45
N GLY A 132 8.65 12.69 5.11
CA GLY A 132 10.07 12.59 4.80
C GLY A 132 10.42 11.49 3.80
N GLN A 133 9.44 10.86 3.14
CA GLN A 133 9.69 9.84 2.14
C GLN A 133 10.11 10.51 0.82
N GLN A 134 11.40 10.38 0.50
CA GLN A 134 12.07 11.07 -0.61
C GLN A 134 12.38 10.14 -1.78
N ILE A 135 12.11 8.85 -1.63
CA ILE A 135 12.41 7.81 -2.60
C ILE A 135 11.08 7.16 -2.99
N THR A 136 10.82 7.09 -4.29
CA THR A 136 9.65 6.41 -4.87
C THR A 136 9.78 4.90 -4.71
N ASN A 137 8.70 4.16 -5.00
CA ASN A 137 8.75 2.70 -4.98
C ASN A 137 9.75 2.12 -5.99
N ASP A 138 10.05 2.89 -7.04
CA ASP A 138 10.97 2.53 -8.13
C ASP A 138 12.43 2.92 -7.82
N GLY A 139 12.72 3.32 -6.57
CA GLY A 139 14.08 3.67 -6.13
C GLY A 139 14.57 5.04 -6.58
N ILE A 140 13.73 5.84 -7.23
CA ILE A 140 14.09 7.17 -7.74
C ILE A 140 13.84 8.24 -6.67
N ILE A 141 14.69 9.27 -6.62
CA ILE A 141 14.45 10.43 -5.75
C ILE A 141 13.23 11.19 -6.27
N ASP A 142 12.22 11.29 -5.42
CA ASP A 142 10.98 12.00 -5.67
C ASP A 142 11.26 13.48 -5.97
N LYS A 143 10.61 14.06 -6.98
CA LYS A 143 10.86 15.47 -7.33
C LYS A 143 10.21 16.39 -6.31
N MET A 144 10.97 17.41 -5.91
CA MET A 144 10.48 18.48 -5.03
C MET A 144 9.66 19.48 -5.85
N ASN A 145 8.52 19.95 -5.33
CA ASN A 145 7.68 20.92 -6.05
C ASN A 145 8.29 22.34 -5.95
N ASN A 146 7.98 23.21 -6.93
CA ASN A 146 8.60 24.54 -7.00
C ASN A 146 8.36 25.39 -5.75
N GLU A 147 7.19 25.29 -5.11
CA GLU A 147 6.87 26.02 -3.88
C GLU A 147 7.81 25.63 -2.72
N LEU A 148 8.03 24.33 -2.49
CA LEU A 148 8.93 23.86 -1.44
C LEU A 148 10.40 24.15 -1.76
N VAL A 149 10.78 24.05 -3.04
CA VAL A 149 12.13 24.40 -3.50
C VAL A 149 12.41 25.88 -3.27
N GLN A 150 11.47 26.77 -3.64
CA GLN A 150 11.62 28.20 -3.44
C GLN A 150 11.77 28.53 -1.96
N ALA A 151 10.89 27.99 -1.12
CA ALA A 151 11.00 28.14 0.33
C ALA A 151 12.33 27.62 0.88
N CYS A 152 12.91 26.57 0.29
CA CYS A 152 14.25 26.15 0.64
C CYS A 152 15.29 27.21 0.26
N VAL A 153 15.29 27.72 -0.97
CA VAL A 153 16.25 28.74 -1.43
C VAL A 153 16.17 30.05 -0.64
N ASP A 154 14.96 30.49 -0.32
CA ASP A 154 14.72 31.70 0.49
C ASP A 154 15.21 31.52 1.93
N GLY A 155 15.19 30.29 2.45
CA GLY A 155 15.68 29.97 3.79
C GLY A 155 17.20 29.86 3.90
N LEU A 156 17.95 29.82 2.79
CA LEU A 156 19.42 29.70 2.78
C LEU A 156 20.10 31.02 3.15
N MET A 157 19.87 31.48 4.38
CA MET A 157 20.45 32.69 4.95
C MET A 157 20.92 32.45 6.38
N ASN A 158 21.92 33.22 6.81
CA ASN A 158 22.49 33.22 8.15
C ASN A 158 23.07 31.86 8.59
N LEU A 159 23.55 31.04 7.66
CA LEU A 159 24.21 29.77 7.95
C LEU A 159 25.74 29.92 7.90
N THR A 160 26.44 29.22 8.80
CA THR A 160 27.90 29.08 8.72
C THR A 160 28.25 27.86 7.89
N ILE A 161 29.02 28.05 6.82
CA ILE A 161 29.33 27.01 5.84
C ILE A 161 30.81 26.59 5.95
N HIS A 162 30.99 25.29 6.15
CA HIS A 162 32.27 24.64 6.39
C HIS A 162 32.78 23.94 5.11
N ASN A 163 34.09 23.72 5.04
CA ASN A 163 34.71 23.10 3.88
C ASN A 163 34.49 21.58 3.83
N TYR A 164 34.80 20.88 4.91
CA TYR A 164 34.84 19.43 4.92
C TYR A 164 33.48 18.82 5.24
N PRO A 165 33.16 17.66 4.65
CA PRO A 165 31.91 16.98 4.93
C PRO A 165 31.95 16.35 6.32
N GLN A 166 31.25 16.96 7.27
CA GLN A 166 30.82 16.33 8.51
C GLN A 166 29.36 15.86 8.39
N PRO A 167 28.87 15.03 9.33
CA PRO A 167 27.45 14.73 9.42
C PRO A 167 26.65 16.03 9.43
N ILE A 168 25.61 16.11 8.59
CA ILE A 168 24.79 17.32 8.41
C ILE A 168 24.11 17.81 9.69
N ALA A 169 24.08 17.00 10.75
CA ALA A 169 23.58 17.39 12.05
C ALA A 169 24.59 18.23 12.87
N MET A 170 25.89 18.17 12.53
CA MET A 170 26.96 18.86 13.25
C MET A 170 27.28 20.20 12.60
N GLU A 171 27.53 20.21 11.29
CA GLU A 171 27.82 21.42 10.54
C GLU A 171 27.33 21.28 9.09
N VAL A 172 27.09 22.43 8.47
CA VAL A 172 26.72 22.53 7.06
C VAL A 172 28.00 22.63 6.24
N SER A 173 28.18 21.74 5.27
CA SER A 173 29.33 21.77 4.37
C SER A 173 28.97 22.35 3.00
N LEU A 174 29.93 22.96 2.31
CA LEU A 174 29.79 23.41 0.92
C LEU A 174 29.24 22.30 0.02
N LEU A 175 29.75 21.07 0.16
CA LEU A 175 29.30 19.93 -0.63
C LEU A 175 27.81 19.65 -0.40
N SER A 176 27.34 19.66 0.85
CA SER A 176 25.91 19.44 1.15
C SER A 176 25.00 20.53 0.58
N PHE A 177 25.48 21.77 0.56
CA PHE A 177 24.80 22.91 -0.03
C PHE A 177 24.68 22.78 -1.55
N PHE A 178 25.81 22.54 -2.23
CA PHE A 178 25.81 22.40 -3.68
C PHE A 178 25.03 21.17 -4.15
N CYS A 179 25.17 20.01 -3.51
CA CYS A 179 24.33 18.85 -3.83
C CYS A 179 22.83 19.19 -3.69
N GLY A 180 22.46 19.95 -2.65
CA GLY A 180 21.10 20.46 -2.47
C GLY A 180 20.63 21.33 -3.63
N ILE A 181 21.39 22.37 -3.96
CA ILE A 181 21.01 23.37 -4.97
C ILE A 181 21.03 22.78 -6.38
N TYR A 182 22.04 21.98 -6.74
CA TYR A 182 22.08 21.30 -8.05
C TYR A 182 20.98 20.24 -8.20
N GLY A 183 20.42 19.74 -7.10
CA GLY A 183 19.22 18.91 -7.11
C GLY A 183 17.95 19.61 -7.54
N ILE A 184 17.96 20.95 -7.66
CA ILE A 184 16.81 21.74 -8.08
C ILE A 184 16.65 21.67 -9.60
N THR A 185 15.48 21.21 -10.05
CA THR A 185 15.16 21.12 -11.49
C THR A 185 14.83 22.46 -12.11
N ASN A 186 14.23 23.40 -11.36
CA ASN A 186 13.91 24.73 -11.87
C ASN A 186 15.19 25.59 -11.94
N GLU A 187 15.60 25.94 -13.15
CA GLU A 187 16.88 26.62 -13.39
C GLU A 187 16.96 28.01 -12.77
N GLN A 188 15.85 28.76 -12.78
CA GLN A 188 15.79 30.11 -12.20
C GLN A 188 16.01 30.05 -10.68
N ILE A 189 15.29 29.14 -10.01
CA ILE A 189 15.40 28.96 -8.56
C ILE A 189 16.78 28.42 -8.18
N ARG A 190 17.34 27.51 -9.00
CA ARG A 190 18.70 27.00 -8.82
C ARG A 190 19.75 28.11 -8.92
N ALA A 191 19.66 28.97 -9.94
CA ALA A 191 20.57 30.08 -10.13
C ALA A 191 20.50 31.07 -8.95
N GLN A 192 19.28 31.39 -8.49
CA GLN A 192 19.08 32.19 -7.28
C GLN A 192 19.74 31.54 -6.06
N GLY A 193 19.51 30.25 -5.84
CA GLY A 193 20.13 29.49 -4.74
C GLY A 193 21.65 29.55 -4.74
N LEU A 194 22.29 29.41 -5.91
CA LEU A 194 23.76 29.54 -6.04
C LEU A 194 24.26 30.95 -5.72
N GLN A 195 23.52 31.99 -6.13
CA GLN A 195 23.88 33.36 -5.79
C GLN A 195 23.72 33.67 -4.29
N ASN A 196 22.73 33.06 -3.64
CA ASN A 196 22.44 33.29 -2.23
C ASN A 196 23.56 32.78 -1.30
N ILE A 197 24.34 31.78 -1.75
CA ILE A 197 25.39 31.14 -0.91
C ILE A 197 26.36 32.19 -0.38
N CYS A 198 27.03 32.94 -1.27
CA CYS A 198 28.01 33.94 -0.85
C CYS A 198 27.37 35.25 -0.37
N LYS A 199 26.12 35.53 -0.73
CA LYS A 199 25.45 36.80 -0.40
C LYS A 199 24.86 36.83 1.01
N PHE A 200 24.30 35.70 1.46
CA PHE A 200 23.48 35.66 2.69
C PHE A 200 24.01 34.70 3.74
N ASN A 201 25.16 34.05 3.51
CA ASN A 201 25.74 33.08 4.44
C ASN A 201 27.21 33.38 4.70
N THR A 202 27.72 32.89 5.83
CA THR A 202 29.10 33.10 6.25
C THR A 202 29.92 31.87 5.91
N LEU A 203 30.89 32.01 5.00
CA LEU A 203 31.81 30.93 4.67
C LEU A 203 33.02 30.98 5.59
N THR A 204 33.47 29.81 6.06
CA THR A 204 34.78 29.71 6.73
C THR A 204 35.91 30.00 5.73
N PRO A 205 37.09 30.49 6.17
CA PRO A 205 38.20 30.80 5.26
C PRO A 205 38.63 29.61 4.38
N ASN A 206 38.58 28.40 4.95
CA ASN A 206 38.84 27.17 4.20
C ASN A 206 37.73 26.82 3.20
N ALA A 207 36.47 27.17 3.49
CA ALA A 207 35.36 27.00 2.55
C ALA A 207 35.51 27.97 1.38
N GLU A 208 35.82 29.24 1.62
CA GLU A 208 36.06 30.23 0.56
C GLU A 208 37.15 29.78 -0.40
N LYS A 209 38.29 29.33 0.14
CA LYS A 209 39.43 28.85 -0.67
C LYS A 209 39.08 27.66 -1.57
N ASN A 210 38.16 26.80 -1.13
CA ASN A 210 37.80 25.56 -1.83
C ASN A 210 36.45 25.64 -2.57
N TYR A 211 35.83 26.82 -2.63
CA TYR A 211 34.49 27.03 -3.17
C TYR A 211 34.34 26.49 -4.60
N GLY A 212 35.27 26.82 -5.51
CA GLY A 212 35.22 26.39 -6.91
C GLY A 212 35.33 24.87 -7.08
N GLN A 213 36.15 24.21 -6.26
CA GLN A 213 36.27 22.74 -6.30
C GLN A 213 34.97 22.08 -5.81
N ALA A 214 34.41 22.55 -4.69
CA ALA A 214 33.18 22.01 -4.12
C ALA A 214 31.96 22.22 -5.04
N LEU A 215 31.90 23.34 -5.77
CA LEU A 215 30.87 23.63 -6.77
C LEU A 215 30.78 22.50 -7.81
N SER A 216 31.91 22.11 -8.41
CA SER A 216 31.97 21.03 -9.40
C SER A 216 31.62 19.64 -8.85
N GLN A 217 31.85 19.40 -7.55
CA GLN A 217 31.55 18.13 -6.92
C GLN A 217 30.07 17.99 -6.57
N GLY A 218 29.40 19.09 -6.20
CA GLY A 218 27.97 19.07 -5.89
C GLY A 218 27.09 18.70 -7.08
N GLU A 219 27.51 19.09 -8.28
CA GLU A 219 26.84 18.72 -9.54
C GLU A 219 26.81 17.21 -9.79
N ARG A 220 27.80 16.46 -9.26
CA ARG A 220 27.92 15.00 -9.48
C ARG A 220 26.92 14.17 -8.68
N LYS A 221 26.36 14.69 -7.58
CA LYS A 221 25.40 13.98 -6.70
C LYS A 221 24.23 14.88 -6.29
N PRO A 222 23.43 15.35 -7.26
CA PRO A 222 22.37 16.31 -7.01
C PRO A 222 21.21 15.67 -6.21
N ASN A 223 20.78 16.33 -5.13
CA ASN A 223 19.63 15.93 -4.31
C ASN A 223 19.04 17.13 -3.53
N ALA A 224 17.96 17.70 -4.04
CA ALA A 224 17.28 18.87 -3.44
C ALA A 224 16.79 18.63 -2.02
N TRP A 225 16.49 17.38 -1.65
CA TRP A 225 15.99 17.06 -0.33
C TRP A 225 16.99 17.26 0.80
N ILE A 226 18.28 17.38 0.48
CA ILE A 226 19.32 17.75 1.45
C ILE A 226 18.99 19.11 2.08
N LEU A 227 18.42 20.06 1.33
CA LEU A 227 18.05 21.38 1.84
C LEU A 227 17.08 21.30 3.02
N THR A 228 16.07 20.42 2.94
CA THR A 228 15.13 20.22 4.06
C THR A 228 15.82 19.68 5.32
N LYS A 229 16.89 18.89 5.17
CA LYS A 229 17.67 18.38 6.30
C LYS A 229 18.53 19.47 6.92
N ILE A 230 19.09 20.37 6.11
CA ILE A 230 19.86 21.53 6.59
C ILE A 230 19.00 22.34 7.56
N PHE A 231 17.78 22.73 7.14
CA PHE A 231 16.88 23.48 8.02
C PHE A 231 16.49 22.70 9.27
N LYS A 232 16.21 21.40 9.14
CA LYS A 232 15.85 20.56 10.29
C LYS A 232 16.89 20.60 11.41
N TYR A 233 18.19 20.70 11.09
CA TYR A 233 19.27 20.69 12.07
C TYR A 233 19.79 22.08 12.43
N HIS A 234 19.91 22.98 11.44
CA HIS A 234 20.61 24.26 11.58
C HIS A 234 19.69 25.48 11.60
N ASN A 235 18.41 25.31 11.27
CA ASN A 235 17.41 26.37 11.39
C ASN A 235 16.03 25.77 11.72
N LYS A 236 15.92 25.25 12.94
CA LYS A 236 14.76 24.48 13.41
C LYS A 236 13.47 25.29 13.37
N GLU A 237 13.54 26.59 13.67
CA GLU A 237 12.38 27.49 13.64
C GLU A 237 11.82 27.61 12.22
N TYR A 238 12.67 27.92 11.24
CA TYR A 238 12.26 27.99 9.84
C TYR A 238 11.75 26.65 9.31
N TYR A 239 12.35 25.53 9.75
CA TYR A 239 11.88 24.20 9.40
C TYR A 239 10.44 23.94 9.89
N GLU A 240 10.15 24.26 11.16
CA GLU A 240 8.84 24.00 11.76
C GLU A 240 7.76 24.95 11.25
N GLN A 241 8.08 26.23 11.02
CA GLN A 241 7.11 27.26 10.58
C GLN A 241 6.85 27.22 9.07
N THR A 242 7.86 26.94 8.24
CA THR A 242 7.75 27.08 6.78
C THR A 242 7.86 25.73 6.06
N ILE A 243 8.94 24.99 6.29
CA ILE A 243 9.24 23.77 5.52
C ILE A 243 8.25 22.64 5.85
N LYS A 244 7.98 22.38 7.12
CA LYS A 244 7.13 21.25 7.57
C LYS A 244 5.67 21.39 7.13
N PRO A 245 5.02 22.56 7.18
CA PRO A 245 3.70 22.75 6.58
C PRO A 245 3.66 22.46 5.07
N LEU A 246 4.68 22.92 4.32
CA LEU A 246 4.78 22.67 2.88
C LEU A 246 4.98 21.17 2.57
N LEU A 247 5.78 20.46 3.37
CA LEU A 247 5.91 19.00 3.26
C LEU A 247 4.57 18.28 3.46
N LYS A 248 3.80 18.71 4.47
CA LYS A 248 2.45 18.16 4.72
C LYS A 248 1.50 18.44 3.56
N LYS A 249 1.48 19.67 3.04
CA LYS A 249 0.67 20.07 1.88
C LYS A 249 0.99 19.22 0.65
N ASN A 250 2.28 19.05 0.35
CA ASN A 250 2.75 18.26 -0.80
C ASN A 250 2.35 16.78 -0.67
N TYR A 251 2.48 16.18 0.52
CA TYR A 251 2.03 14.81 0.76
C TYR A 251 0.53 14.61 0.48
N VAL A 252 -0.31 15.54 0.94
CA VAL A 252 -1.76 15.48 0.71
C VAL A 252 -2.08 15.64 -0.78
N ALA A 253 -1.42 16.58 -1.48
CA ALA A 253 -1.58 16.77 -2.92
C ALA A 253 -1.22 15.51 -3.70
N LYS A 254 -0.05 14.90 -3.45
CA LYS A 254 0.37 13.65 -4.10
C LYS A 254 -0.59 12.50 -3.84
N LYS A 255 -1.14 12.41 -2.63
CA LYS A 255 -2.15 11.40 -2.30
C LYS A 255 -3.43 11.60 -3.13
N LEU A 256 -3.86 12.85 -3.30
CA LEU A 256 -5.02 13.20 -4.11
C LEU A 256 -4.77 12.93 -5.60
N GLU A 257 -3.62 13.33 -6.14
CA GLU A 257 -3.21 13.08 -7.52
C GLU A 257 -3.19 11.59 -7.84
N LYS A 258 -2.60 10.76 -6.96
CA LYS A 258 -2.66 9.30 -7.10
C LYS A 258 -4.09 8.79 -7.15
N GLN A 259 -4.98 9.31 -6.29
CA GLN A 259 -6.38 8.92 -6.29
C GLN A 259 -7.10 9.34 -7.58
N ILE A 260 -6.81 10.53 -8.11
CA ILE A 260 -7.37 11.03 -9.37
C ILE A 260 -6.88 10.17 -10.54
N HIS A 261 -5.58 9.86 -10.59
CA HIS A 261 -5.00 9.04 -11.64
C HIS A 261 -5.63 7.64 -11.67
N ILE A 262 -5.72 6.98 -10.50
CA ILE A 262 -6.43 5.71 -10.35
C ILE A 262 -7.90 5.84 -10.79
N ASN A 263 -8.56 6.95 -10.45
CA ASN A 263 -9.92 7.22 -10.89
C ASN A 263 -10.04 7.48 -12.40
N GLN A 264 -8.97 7.80 -13.12
CA GLN A 264 -8.99 7.96 -14.57
C GLN A 264 -8.67 6.64 -15.28
N THR A 265 -7.72 5.86 -14.77
CA THR A 265 -7.24 4.63 -15.44
C THR A 265 -8.10 3.41 -15.16
N LEU A 266 -8.68 3.30 -13.96
CA LEU A 266 -9.43 2.10 -13.56
C LEU A 266 -10.80 2.06 -14.25
N THR A 267 -10.95 1.23 -15.28
CA THR A 267 -12.23 1.04 -15.97
C THR A 267 -13.06 -0.01 -15.22
N PRO A 268 -14.23 0.33 -14.66
CA PRO A 268 -15.01 -0.61 -13.87
C PRO A 268 -15.72 -1.64 -14.76
N ASN A 269 -15.78 -2.88 -14.29
CA ASN A 269 -16.50 -3.95 -14.98
C ASN A 269 -18.01 -3.67 -15.01
N LYS A 270 -18.67 -4.21 -16.05
CA LYS A 270 -20.14 -4.34 -16.08
C LYS A 270 -20.54 -5.52 -15.20
N ILE A 271 -21.70 -5.42 -14.55
CA ILE A 271 -22.29 -6.60 -13.90
C ILE A 271 -22.85 -7.47 -15.03
N ASP A 272 -22.40 -8.71 -15.10
CA ASP A 272 -22.90 -9.73 -16.01
C ASP A 272 -23.46 -10.89 -15.17
N LEU A 273 -24.73 -11.22 -15.38
CA LEU A 273 -25.41 -12.33 -14.70
C LEU A 273 -24.99 -13.70 -15.25
N SER A 274 -24.43 -13.77 -16.46
CA SER A 274 -23.92 -15.01 -17.06
C SER A 274 -22.51 -15.36 -16.59
N ASP A 275 -21.79 -14.39 -16.04
CA ASP A 275 -20.46 -14.59 -15.46
C ASP A 275 -20.53 -15.50 -14.22
N ASP A 276 -19.62 -16.46 -14.09
CA ASP A 276 -19.59 -17.39 -12.96
C ASP A 276 -19.03 -16.78 -11.67
N PHE A 277 -18.41 -15.60 -11.74
CA PHE A 277 -17.85 -14.94 -10.57
C PHE A 277 -18.94 -14.41 -9.64
N LYS A 278 -18.92 -14.88 -8.39
CA LYS A 278 -19.89 -14.63 -7.33
C LYS A 278 -19.24 -13.98 -6.11
N LEU A 279 -20.07 -13.50 -5.19
CA LEU A 279 -19.63 -12.95 -3.90
C LEU A 279 -18.79 -13.96 -3.09
N LEU A 280 -19.14 -15.25 -3.16
CA LEU A 280 -18.38 -16.31 -2.48
C LEU A 280 -16.96 -16.42 -3.03
N ASN A 281 -16.78 -16.38 -4.36
CA ASN A 281 -15.44 -16.42 -4.97
C ASN A 281 -14.60 -15.22 -4.50
N MET A 282 -15.20 -14.04 -4.41
CA MET A 282 -14.50 -12.85 -3.88
C MET A 282 -14.10 -13.03 -2.42
N GLN A 283 -14.96 -13.64 -1.59
CA GLN A 283 -14.66 -13.94 -0.19
C GLN A 283 -13.52 -14.95 -0.05
N GLU A 284 -13.53 -16.02 -0.85
CA GLU A 284 -12.46 -17.03 -0.92
C GLU A 284 -11.13 -16.40 -1.34
N LYS A 285 -11.11 -15.64 -2.46
CA LYS A 285 -9.91 -14.92 -2.92
C LYS A 285 -9.37 -13.96 -1.87
N ALA A 286 -10.24 -13.28 -1.14
CA ALA A 286 -9.85 -12.37 -0.06
C ALA A 286 -9.26 -13.13 1.14
N ALA A 287 -9.86 -14.26 1.54
CA ALA A 287 -9.40 -15.11 2.63
C ALA A 287 -8.05 -15.77 2.31
N ASN A 288 -7.86 -16.20 1.06
CA ASN A 288 -6.63 -16.80 0.56
C ASN A 288 -5.50 -15.76 0.33
N GLY A 289 -5.81 -14.47 0.40
CA GLY A 289 -4.84 -13.39 0.18
C GLY A 289 -4.32 -13.36 -1.26
N GLU A 290 -5.20 -13.61 -2.23
CA GLU A 290 -4.90 -13.62 -3.67
C GLU A 290 -4.88 -12.22 -4.28
N TYR A 291 -5.43 -11.21 -3.59
CA TYR A 291 -5.38 -9.83 -4.05
C TYR A 291 -4.02 -9.19 -3.77
N GLU A 292 -3.33 -8.76 -4.82
CA GLU A 292 -2.04 -8.10 -4.70
C GLU A 292 -2.18 -6.62 -4.33
N ASN A 293 -3.24 -5.97 -4.81
CA ASN A 293 -3.50 -4.55 -4.60
C ASN A 293 -5.01 -4.24 -4.53
N GLU A 294 -5.34 -3.03 -4.06
CA GLU A 294 -6.74 -2.57 -3.94
C GLU A 294 -7.46 -2.49 -5.30
N GLU A 295 -6.74 -2.30 -6.39
CA GLU A 295 -7.32 -2.13 -7.73
C GLU A 295 -7.91 -3.43 -8.27
N GLN A 296 -7.19 -4.55 -8.14
CA GLN A 296 -7.71 -5.89 -8.46
C GLN A 296 -8.97 -6.21 -7.65
N PHE A 297 -8.96 -5.86 -6.36
CA PHE A 297 -10.12 -6.04 -5.48
C PHE A 297 -11.32 -5.21 -5.96
N VAL A 298 -11.09 -3.94 -6.32
CA VAL A 298 -12.13 -3.06 -6.85
C VAL A 298 -12.68 -3.58 -8.17
N MET A 299 -11.82 -4.06 -9.08
CA MET A 299 -12.25 -4.65 -10.35
C MET A 299 -13.20 -5.83 -10.14
N ASP A 300 -12.85 -6.77 -9.25
CA ASP A 300 -13.72 -7.90 -8.92
C ASP A 300 -15.02 -7.42 -8.25
N LEU A 301 -14.94 -6.47 -7.31
CA LEU A 301 -16.14 -5.92 -6.66
C LEU A 301 -17.07 -5.22 -7.67
N THR A 302 -16.53 -4.56 -8.70
CA THR A 302 -17.35 -3.88 -9.72
C THR A 302 -18.14 -4.83 -10.62
N ARG A 303 -17.78 -6.12 -10.68
CA ARG A 303 -18.55 -7.19 -11.34
C ARG A 303 -19.79 -7.56 -10.56
N LEU A 304 -19.80 -7.27 -9.26
CA LEU A 304 -20.84 -7.71 -8.34
C LEU A 304 -21.74 -6.55 -7.90
N LEU A 305 -21.18 -5.36 -7.67
CA LEU A 305 -21.86 -4.26 -6.99
C LEU A 305 -21.94 -3.00 -7.84
N LYS A 306 -23.09 -2.31 -7.81
CA LYS A 306 -23.29 -0.92 -8.24
C LYS A 306 -24.23 -0.22 -7.25
N TYR A 307 -24.32 1.10 -7.31
CA TYR A 307 -25.37 1.85 -6.61
C TYR A 307 -25.84 3.04 -7.45
N TYR A 308 -27.05 3.52 -7.18
CA TYR A 308 -27.61 4.72 -7.77
C TYR A 308 -28.49 5.46 -6.76
N GLU A 309 -28.78 6.72 -7.06
CA GLU A 309 -29.68 7.54 -6.25
C GLU A 309 -31.13 7.08 -6.45
N GLY A 310 -31.74 6.58 -5.37
CA GLY A 310 -33.18 6.29 -5.31
C GLY A 310 -33.98 7.53 -4.96
N GLU A 311 -35.28 7.36 -4.71
CA GLU A 311 -36.18 8.48 -4.39
C GLU A 311 -35.91 9.09 -3.01
N THR A 312 -35.54 8.26 -2.03
CA THR A 312 -35.31 8.66 -0.64
C THR A 312 -33.89 8.39 -0.15
N GLU A 313 -33.23 7.39 -0.70
CA GLU A 313 -31.88 6.96 -0.31
C GLU A 313 -31.15 6.26 -1.46
N TYR A 314 -29.84 6.02 -1.30
CA TYR A 314 -29.06 5.26 -2.27
C TYR A 314 -29.47 3.79 -2.29
N ILE A 315 -29.77 3.28 -3.48
CA ILE A 315 -30.10 1.87 -3.71
C ILE A 315 -28.87 1.16 -4.24
N TYR A 316 -28.48 0.11 -3.55
CA TYR A 316 -27.37 -0.76 -3.93
C TYR A 316 -27.89 -1.96 -4.71
N VAL A 317 -27.24 -2.28 -5.82
CA VAL A 317 -27.53 -3.44 -6.65
C VAL A 317 -26.36 -4.40 -6.57
N ILE A 318 -26.63 -5.60 -6.08
CA ILE A 318 -25.63 -6.65 -5.96
C ILE A 318 -26.07 -7.92 -6.69
N LYS A 319 -25.16 -8.49 -7.47
CA LYS A 319 -25.30 -9.80 -8.08
C LYS A 319 -25.27 -10.88 -7.01
N GLY A 320 -26.28 -11.74 -7.01
CA GLY A 320 -26.39 -12.86 -6.08
C GLY A 320 -27.25 -13.99 -6.64
N TYR A 321 -27.24 -15.13 -5.96
CA TYR A 321 -27.99 -16.30 -6.39
C TYR A 321 -29.44 -16.22 -5.89
N GLY A 322 -30.39 -16.32 -6.81
CA GLY A 322 -31.82 -16.37 -6.52
C GLY A 322 -32.31 -17.81 -6.42
N ALA A 323 -32.58 -18.29 -5.21
CA ALA A 323 -33.07 -19.66 -4.97
C ALA A 323 -34.35 -20.01 -5.75
N ASN A 324 -35.23 -19.04 -5.97
CA ASN A 324 -36.50 -19.25 -6.68
C ASN A 324 -36.30 -19.51 -8.19
N CYS A 325 -35.26 -18.94 -8.78
CA CYS A 325 -35.02 -19.02 -10.22
C CYS A 325 -33.85 -19.96 -10.57
N ASP A 326 -33.11 -20.45 -9.57
CA ASP A 326 -31.89 -21.24 -9.71
C ASP A 326 -30.87 -20.56 -10.64
N THR A 327 -30.77 -19.23 -10.57
CA THR A 327 -29.88 -18.42 -11.42
C THR A 327 -29.34 -17.20 -10.69
N GLN A 328 -28.32 -16.55 -11.27
CA GLN A 328 -27.84 -15.25 -10.78
C GLN A 328 -28.87 -14.16 -11.10
N VAL A 329 -29.17 -13.34 -10.11
CA VAL A 329 -30.10 -12.22 -10.19
C VAL A 329 -29.50 -10.97 -9.55
N LEU A 330 -30.12 -9.82 -9.83
CA LEU A 330 -29.77 -8.56 -9.20
C LEU A 330 -30.64 -8.32 -7.98
N HIS A 331 -30.03 -8.26 -6.80
CA HIS A 331 -30.72 -7.89 -5.56
C HIS A 331 -30.56 -6.40 -5.29
N HIS A 332 -31.68 -5.75 -5.00
CA HIS A 332 -31.71 -4.35 -4.58
C HIS A 332 -31.71 -4.31 -3.04
N LYS A 333 -30.76 -3.56 -2.47
CA LYS A 333 -30.57 -3.45 -1.02
C LYS A 333 -30.36 -2.00 -0.62
N LEU A 334 -30.74 -1.71 0.61
CA LEU A 334 -30.45 -0.44 1.27
C LEU A 334 -29.00 -0.40 1.78
N GLU A 335 -28.46 0.80 1.92
CA GLU A 335 -27.08 1.06 2.32
C GLU A 335 -26.65 0.27 3.56
N ARG A 336 -27.50 0.30 4.60
CA ARG A 336 -27.20 -0.34 5.89
C ARG A 336 -26.97 -1.84 5.77
N THR A 337 -27.74 -2.51 4.92
CA THR A 337 -27.65 -3.96 4.72
C THR A 337 -26.40 -4.30 3.92
N GLU A 338 -26.11 -3.54 2.87
CA GLU A 338 -24.96 -3.77 2.01
C GLU A 338 -23.64 -3.48 2.76
N HIS A 339 -23.56 -2.39 3.52
CA HIS A 339 -22.37 -2.07 4.31
C HIS A 339 -22.03 -3.16 5.33
N LYS A 340 -23.03 -3.77 5.98
CA LYS A 340 -22.82 -4.92 6.88
C LYS A 340 -22.26 -6.14 6.16
N GLN A 341 -22.65 -6.37 4.91
CA GLN A 341 -22.10 -7.46 4.11
C GLN A 341 -20.63 -7.19 3.73
N LEU A 342 -20.33 -5.97 3.27
CA LEU A 342 -18.98 -5.54 2.92
C LEU A 342 -18.01 -5.47 4.12
N GLU A 343 -18.51 -5.27 5.33
CA GLU A 343 -17.69 -5.32 6.56
C GLU A 343 -17.17 -6.74 6.87
N LYS A 344 -17.87 -7.78 6.44
CA LYS A 344 -17.47 -9.18 6.70
C LYS A 344 -16.35 -9.64 5.78
N ILE A 345 -16.15 -8.98 4.65
CA ILE A 345 -15.13 -9.34 3.67
C ILE A 345 -13.85 -8.58 4.03
N ASN A 346 -12.86 -9.30 4.53
CA ASN A 346 -11.56 -8.74 4.90
C ASN A 346 -10.49 -9.22 3.92
N THR A 347 -9.66 -8.30 3.46
CA THR A 347 -8.50 -8.63 2.63
C THR A 347 -7.22 -8.08 3.25
N ASN A 348 -6.14 -8.83 3.03
CA ASN A 348 -4.79 -8.50 3.40
C ASN A 348 -3.97 -8.37 2.12
N PHE A 349 -3.65 -7.15 1.70
CA PHE A 349 -2.76 -6.95 0.57
C PHE A 349 -1.35 -7.35 0.96
N LYS A 350 -0.79 -8.34 0.26
CA LYS A 350 0.63 -8.67 0.35
C LYS A 350 1.39 -7.49 -0.25
N THR A 351 2.12 -6.73 0.56
CA THR A 351 3.05 -5.73 0.01
C THR A 351 4.14 -6.47 -0.76
N LYS A 352 4.07 -6.50 -2.09
CA LYS A 352 5.22 -6.81 -2.94
C LYS A 352 6.27 -5.72 -2.68
N LYS A 353 7.32 -6.06 -1.93
CA LYS A 353 8.60 -5.40 -2.16
C LYS A 353 9.10 -5.95 -3.49
N ILE A 354 9.38 -5.07 -4.44
CA ILE A 354 10.09 -5.43 -5.66
C ILE A 354 11.48 -5.88 -5.23
N ASP A 355 11.82 -7.13 -5.54
CA ASP A 355 13.15 -7.68 -5.39
C ASP A 355 14.06 -7.08 -6.46
N GLU A 356 14.87 -6.09 -6.09
CA GLU A 356 16.23 -6.01 -6.62
C GLU A 356 17.19 -6.40 -5.51
N LYS A 357 17.65 -7.66 -5.59
CA LYS A 357 18.85 -8.22 -4.97
C LYS A 357 19.30 -7.52 -3.69
N THR A 358 18.69 -7.86 -2.55
CA THR A 358 19.39 -8.35 -1.34
C THR A 358 18.45 -8.48 -0.14
N SER A 359 18.57 -9.61 0.54
CA SER A 359 17.97 -9.94 1.84
C SER A 359 16.43 -9.93 1.93
N GLU A 360 15.83 -10.96 1.38
CA GLU A 360 14.63 -11.55 1.98
C GLU A 360 14.80 -11.71 3.51
N THR A 361 13.88 -11.15 4.28
CA THR A 361 13.53 -11.64 5.61
C THR A 361 12.02 -11.81 5.55
N LYS A 362 11.51 -13.04 5.76
CA LYS A 362 10.07 -13.29 5.91
C LYS A 362 9.61 -12.60 7.19
N GLU A 363 9.32 -11.31 7.09
CA GLU A 363 8.57 -10.57 8.11
C GLU A 363 7.29 -10.08 7.44
N SER A 364 6.21 -10.83 7.65
CA SER A 364 4.87 -10.34 7.39
C SER A 364 4.67 -9.10 8.26
N THR A 365 4.70 -7.95 7.59
CA THR A 365 4.08 -6.74 8.10
C THR A 365 2.64 -7.16 8.45
N PRO A 366 2.08 -6.99 9.68
CA PRO A 366 0.65 -7.17 9.89
C PRO A 366 -0.05 -6.36 8.82
N ALA A 367 -0.59 -7.10 7.84
CA ALA A 367 -1.24 -6.52 6.69
C ALA A 367 -2.34 -5.65 7.27
N LYS A 368 -2.42 -4.41 6.78
CA LYS A 368 -3.54 -3.55 7.16
C LYS A 368 -4.79 -4.26 6.69
N ARG A 369 -5.49 -4.95 7.61
CA ARG A 369 -6.77 -5.60 7.34
C ARG A 369 -7.71 -4.52 6.86
N LEU A 370 -8.01 -4.53 5.57
CA LEU A 370 -8.93 -3.61 4.96
C LEU A 370 -10.20 -4.40 4.64
N THR A 371 -11.31 -3.95 5.19
CA THR A 371 -12.63 -4.50 4.84
C THR A 371 -13.01 -4.02 3.43
N ALA A 372 -13.84 -4.78 2.72
CA ALA A 372 -14.41 -4.33 1.45
C ALA A 372 -15.12 -2.97 1.58
N LYS A 373 -15.77 -2.69 2.72
CA LYS A 373 -16.44 -1.39 2.97
C LYS A 373 -15.47 -0.20 2.89
N HIS A 374 -14.29 -0.32 3.50
CA HIS A 374 -13.25 0.73 3.46
C HIS A 374 -12.77 0.98 2.03
N ILE A 375 -12.53 -0.10 1.26
CA ILE A 375 -12.10 0.01 -0.13
C ILE A 375 -13.22 0.60 -0.99
N PHE A 376 -14.45 0.10 -0.84
CA PHE A 376 -15.63 0.63 -1.53
C PHE A 376 -15.76 2.15 -1.33
N LYS A 377 -15.68 2.64 -0.09
CA LYS A 377 -15.76 4.08 0.20
C LYS A 377 -14.67 4.90 -0.51
N LYS A 378 -13.45 4.38 -0.56
CA LYS A 378 -12.33 5.02 -1.26
C LYS A 378 -12.56 5.11 -2.78
N TYR A 379 -13.24 4.12 -3.36
CA TYR A 379 -13.48 4.01 -4.80
C TYR A 379 -14.95 4.21 -5.20
N ALA A 380 -15.75 4.89 -4.36
CA ALA A 380 -17.21 4.93 -4.51
C ALA A 380 -17.68 5.45 -5.88
N SER A 381 -16.95 6.36 -6.52
CA SER A 381 -17.28 6.88 -7.85
C SER A 381 -17.29 5.80 -8.94
N LYS A 382 -16.59 4.66 -8.74
CA LYS A 382 -16.52 3.54 -9.70
C LYS A 382 -17.74 2.63 -9.70
N PHE A 383 -18.56 2.72 -8.67
CA PHE A 383 -19.76 1.91 -8.49
C PHE A 383 -21.04 2.69 -8.82
N ALA A 384 -20.94 4.02 -8.96
CA ALA A 384 -22.07 4.90 -9.19
C ALA A 384 -22.71 4.71 -10.58
N LYS A 385 -24.03 4.70 -10.60
CA LYS A 385 -24.88 4.78 -11.79
C LYS A 385 -25.88 5.91 -11.59
N LYS A 386 -26.36 6.50 -12.68
CA LYS A 386 -27.34 7.59 -12.66
C LYS A 386 -28.67 7.09 -12.09
N ARG A 387 -29.19 6.00 -12.65
CA ARG A 387 -30.43 5.28 -12.30
C ARG A 387 -30.38 3.86 -12.85
N CYS A 388 -31.44 3.07 -12.64
CA CYS A 388 -31.68 1.83 -13.37
C CYS A 388 -32.83 1.97 -14.38
N LYS A 389 -32.78 1.20 -15.47
CA LYS A 389 -33.86 0.99 -16.43
C LYS A 389 -33.91 -0.49 -16.80
N PHE A 390 -35.04 -0.94 -17.34
CA PHE A 390 -35.16 -2.32 -17.83
C PHE A 390 -34.11 -2.60 -18.92
N ILE A 391 -34.07 -1.78 -19.97
CA ILE A 391 -33.03 -1.78 -21.02
C ILE A 391 -32.56 -0.34 -21.24
N SER A 392 -31.25 -0.15 -21.36
CA SER A 392 -30.62 1.14 -21.66
C SER A 392 -29.30 0.94 -22.40
N GLU A 393 -29.06 1.78 -23.40
CA GLU A 393 -27.76 1.87 -24.09
C GLU A 393 -26.80 2.85 -23.39
N ASP A 394 -27.33 3.78 -22.58
CA ASP A 394 -26.52 4.73 -21.82
C ASP A 394 -25.67 3.98 -20.76
N PRO A 395 -24.33 4.02 -20.85
CA PRO A 395 -23.45 3.32 -19.91
C PRO A 395 -23.52 3.88 -18.48
N LYS A 396 -24.09 5.08 -18.27
CA LYS A 396 -24.32 5.66 -16.95
C LYS A 396 -25.58 5.10 -16.28
N ILE A 397 -26.49 4.46 -17.02
CA ILE A 397 -27.70 3.82 -16.49
C ILE A 397 -27.44 2.32 -16.36
N LEU A 398 -27.93 1.70 -15.28
CA LEU A 398 -27.88 0.25 -15.13
C LEU A 398 -29.05 -0.39 -15.90
N SER A 399 -28.74 -1.29 -16.83
CA SER A 399 -29.72 -2.16 -17.49
C SER A 399 -29.97 -3.39 -16.62
N ILE A 400 -31.23 -3.59 -16.22
CA ILE A 400 -31.65 -4.73 -15.38
C ILE A 400 -31.78 -6.00 -16.23
N PHE A 401 -32.31 -5.86 -17.45
CA PHE A 401 -32.41 -6.96 -18.39
C PHE A 401 -31.06 -7.19 -19.07
N GLN A 402 -30.52 -8.40 -18.91
CA GLN A 402 -29.24 -8.81 -19.49
C GLN A 402 -29.37 -9.99 -20.46
N GLY A 403 -30.60 -10.31 -20.87
CA GLY A 403 -30.92 -11.48 -21.68
C GLY A 403 -31.91 -12.41 -21.00
N TYR A 404 -32.30 -13.45 -21.72
CA TYR A 404 -33.16 -14.50 -21.19
C TYR A 404 -32.36 -15.48 -20.34
N LYS A 405 -33.04 -16.11 -19.38
CA LYS A 405 -32.48 -17.18 -18.54
C LYS A 405 -31.90 -18.32 -19.39
N TYR A 406 -32.56 -18.64 -20.51
CA TYR A 406 -32.18 -19.71 -21.40
C TYR A 406 -31.35 -19.18 -22.56
N LYS A 407 -30.30 -19.92 -22.93
CA LYS A 407 -29.53 -19.63 -24.14
C LYS A 407 -30.41 -19.86 -25.36
N ARG A 408 -30.17 -19.08 -26.41
CA ARG A 408 -30.79 -19.32 -27.71
C ARG A 408 -30.24 -20.63 -28.26
N LEU A 409 -31.13 -21.58 -28.55
CA LEU A 409 -30.76 -22.81 -29.26
C LEU A 409 -30.51 -22.47 -30.73
N GLU A 410 -29.51 -23.11 -31.31
CA GLU A 410 -29.35 -23.12 -32.76
C GLU A 410 -30.34 -24.10 -33.41
N ASN A 411 -30.59 -23.94 -34.70
CA ASN A 411 -31.63 -24.72 -35.41
C ASN A 411 -31.39 -26.24 -35.32
N GLU A 412 -30.13 -26.67 -35.27
CA GLU A 412 -29.72 -28.08 -35.19
C GLU A 412 -29.90 -28.68 -33.78
N GLU A 413 -29.96 -27.83 -32.74
CA GLU A 413 -30.17 -28.24 -31.34
C GLU A 413 -31.66 -28.20 -30.93
N THR A 414 -32.51 -27.66 -31.81
CA THR A 414 -33.93 -27.49 -31.53
C THR A 414 -34.65 -28.82 -31.71
N ASN A 415 -35.09 -29.40 -30.59
CA ASN A 415 -35.94 -30.58 -30.62
C ASN A 415 -37.39 -30.18 -30.94
N TYR A 416 -37.77 -30.33 -32.21
CA TYR A 416 -39.10 -30.01 -32.69
C TYR A 416 -40.19 -30.92 -32.10
N ASP A 417 -39.87 -32.15 -31.70
CA ASP A 417 -40.86 -33.05 -31.09
C ASP A 417 -41.36 -32.50 -29.74
N TYR A 418 -40.45 -31.96 -28.91
CA TYR A 418 -40.84 -31.30 -27.67
C TYR A 418 -41.60 -30.00 -27.92
N LEU A 419 -41.20 -29.22 -28.94
CA LEU A 419 -41.87 -27.98 -29.29
C LEU A 419 -43.30 -28.25 -29.80
N GLN A 420 -43.49 -29.32 -30.58
CA GLN A 420 -44.76 -29.68 -31.18
C GLN A 420 -45.84 -29.90 -30.13
N ILE A 421 -45.52 -30.51 -28.99
CA ILE A 421 -46.47 -30.72 -27.87
C ILE A 421 -47.08 -29.38 -27.41
N TYR A 422 -46.27 -28.31 -27.33
CA TYR A 422 -46.76 -26.98 -26.96
C TYR A 422 -47.53 -26.31 -28.09
N LEU A 423 -47.11 -26.48 -29.34
CA LEU A 423 -47.81 -25.95 -30.51
C LEU A 423 -49.20 -26.58 -30.65
N ASP A 424 -49.30 -27.90 -30.50
CA ASP A 424 -50.56 -28.66 -30.53
C ASP A 424 -51.47 -28.22 -29.39
N LEU A 425 -50.93 -28.02 -28.17
CA LEU A 425 -51.72 -27.47 -27.06
C LEU A 425 -52.32 -26.09 -27.38
N ILE A 426 -51.53 -25.21 -28.02
CA ILE A 426 -52.01 -23.87 -28.40
C ILE A 426 -53.07 -23.99 -29.51
N LYS A 427 -52.85 -24.85 -30.51
CA LYS A 427 -53.78 -25.02 -31.64
C LYS A 427 -55.09 -25.69 -31.23
N GLU A 428 -55.01 -26.86 -30.63
CA GLU A 428 -56.17 -27.72 -30.37
C GLU A 428 -56.96 -27.24 -29.14
N THR A 429 -56.29 -26.84 -28.07
CA THR A 429 -56.96 -26.47 -26.81
C THR A 429 -57.23 -24.98 -26.71
N ILE A 430 -56.23 -24.13 -26.94
CA ILE A 430 -56.37 -22.67 -26.72
C ILE A 430 -57.11 -22.00 -27.87
N ALA A 431 -56.75 -22.33 -29.11
CA ALA A 431 -57.37 -21.77 -30.31
C ALA A 431 -58.60 -22.56 -30.78
N ALA A 432 -58.88 -23.73 -30.17
CA ALA A 432 -59.97 -24.63 -30.56
C ALA A 432 -59.98 -24.96 -32.06
N GLY A 433 -58.80 -25.08 -32.67
CA GLY A 433 -58.61 -25.31 -34.10
C GLY A 433 -58.79 -24.08 -35.01
N ASP A 434 -59.10 -22.88 -34.49
CA ASP A 434 -59.14 -21.65 -35.31
C ASP A 434 -57.71 -21.20 -35.66
N GLU A 435 -57.35 -21.36 -36.94
CA GLU A 435 -56.01 -21.06 -37.44
C GLU A 435 -55.61 -19.58 -37.27
N ARG A 436 -56.56 -18.65 -37.37
CA ARG A 436 -56.25 -17.21 -37.22
C ARG A 436 -55.92 -16.87 -35.78
N VAL A 437 -56.64 -17.48 -34.83
CA VAL A 437 -56.38 -17.33 -33.40
C VAL A 437 -55.04 -17.96 -33.05
N TYR A 438 -54.78 -19.17 -33.54
CA TYR A 438 -53.50 -19.87 -33.37
C TYR A 438 -52.30 -19.04 -33.86
N GLU A 439 -52.35 -18.55 -35.11
CA GLU A 439 -51.29 -17.71 -35.68
C GLU A 439 -51.11 -16.40 -34.89
N TYR A 440 -52.20 -15.77 -34.45
CA TYR A 440 -52.12 -14.56 -33.63
C TYR A 440 -51.39 -14.82 -32.32
N PHE A 441 -51.72 -15.91 -31.61
CA PHE A 441 -51.04 -16.30 -30.37
C PHE A 441 -49.55 -16.53 -30.58
N LEU A 442 -49.16 -17.29 -31.60
CA LEU A 442 -47.76 -17.57 -31.88
C LEU A 442 -46.98 -16.30 -32.22
N ASN A 443 -47.53 -15.46 -33.10
CA ASN A 443 -46.91 -14.20 -33.46
C ASN A 443 -46.79 -13.25 -32.26
N TRP A 444 -47.80 -13.23 -31.38
CA TRP A 444 -47.77 -12.43 -30.16
C TRP A 444 -46.68 -12.91 -29.19
N ILE A 445 -46.56 -14.23 -28.95
CA ILE A 445 -45.50 -14.82 -28.12
C ILE A 445 -44.12 -14.55 -28.73
N ALA A 446 -43.94 -14.82 -30.02
CA ALA A 446 -42.69 -14.57 -30.74
C ALA A 446 -42.28 -13.09 -30.65
N TRP A 447 -43.24 -12.18 -30.85
CA TRP A 447 -42.99 -10.74 -30.75
C TRP A 447 -42.55 -10.33 -29.34
N LEU A 448 -43.16 -10.86 -28.28
CA LEU A 448 -42.76 -10.59 -26.88
C LEU A 448 -41.33 -11.04 -26.58
N ILE A 449 -40.93 -12.19 -27.12
CA ILE A 449 -39.56 -12.73 -26.95
C ILE A 449 -38.55 -11.92 -27.77
N GLN A 450 -38.91 -11.48 -28.97
CA GLN A 450 -38.01 -10.72 -29.84
C GLN A 450 -37.90 -9.24 -29.45
N ASN A 451 -38.86 -8.69 -28.71
CA ASN A 451 -38.95 -7.28 -28.36
C ASN A 451 -38.99 -7.04 -26.84
N PRO A 452 -37.96 -7.47 -26.09
CA PRO A 452 -37.93 -7.28 -24.64
C PRO A 452 -38.04 -5.79 -24.29
N GLY A 453 -38.83 -5.48 -23.27
CA GLY A 453 -39.06 -4.11 -22.79
C GLY A 453 -40.05 -3.29 -23.61
N LYS A 454 -40.59 -3.80 -24.72
CA LYS A 454 -41.70 -3.17 -25.45
C LYS A 454 -43.03 -3.70 -24.93
N LYS A 455 -44.04 -2.82 -24.87
CA LYS A 455 -45.41 -3.20 -24.49
C LYS A 455 -46.19 -3.60 -25.75
N SER A 456 -46.75 -4.81 -25.76
CA SER A 456 -47.64 -5.30 -26.83
C SER A 456 -48.95 -4.52 -26.93
N ARG A 457 -49.35 -3.83 -25.85
CA ARG A 457 -50.64 -3.12 -25.70
C ARG A 457 -51.89 -4.00 -25.87
N ALA A 458 -51.70 -5.31 -25.88
CA ALA A 458 -52.76 -6.31 -25.91
C ALA A 458 -52.49 -7.34 -24.80
N ALA A 459 -53.55 -7.75 -24.11
CA ALA A 459 -53.53 -8.82 -23.12
C ALA A 459 -54.51 -9.90 -23.58
N ILE A 460 -54.05 -11.15 -23.62
CA ILE A 460 -54.89 -12.28 -23.97
C ILE A 460 -55.52 -12.85 -22.70
N ILE A 461 -56.84 -13.04 -22.72
CA ILE A 461 -57.61 -13.64 -21.63
C ILE A 461 -58.04 -15.02 -22.10
N LEU A 462 -57.59 -16.05 -21.40
CA LEU A 462 -58.07 -17.42 -21.55
C LEU A 462 -59.23 -17.62 -20.57
N GLN A 463 -60.35 -18.15 -21.04
CA GLN A 463 -61.56 -18.38 -20.24
C GLN A 463 -61.77 -19.86 -19.95
#